data_AF-A0A1F3TZV4-F1
#
_entry.id   AF-A0A1F3TZV4-F1
#
_cell.length_a   1.000
_cell.length_b   1.000
_cell.length_c   1.000
_cell.angle_alpha   90.00
_cell.angle_beta   90.00
_cell.angle_gamma   90.00
#
_symmetry.space_group_name_H-M   'P 1'
#
loop_
_entity.id
_entity.type
_entity.pdbx_description
1 polymer ?
#
loop_
_entity_poly.entity_id
_entity_poly.type
_entity_poly.pdbx_seq_one_letter_code
_entity_poly.pdbx_strand_id
1 'polypeptide(L)'
;MKKFSYFQKSLVLLFWVLIVTAVFRIIEDRQIAALIAGSGFVLWPGLFLWDEIRSLNRYQFVIGGVLQFWVLFAVPIFLLRILNWGAEFNSLSFAGVPAGFLHRYANGSYLLMLLALSIAAWIERNKKRQPKG
;
A
#
# COMPACT_ATOMS: atom_id res chain seq x y z
N MET A 1 5.73 -20.12 -3.48
CA MET A 1 4.61 -19.21 -3.17
C MET A 1 3.79 -19.00 -4.43
N LYS A 2 2.45 -19.07 -4.32
CA LYS A 2 1.54 -18.91 -5.46
C LYS A 2 1.54 -17.42 -5.87
N LYS A 3 1.73 -17.13 -7.16
CA LYS A 3 1.72 -15.75 -7.68
C LYS A 3 0.34 -15.14 -7.53
N PHE A 4 0.24 -13.95 -6.93
CA PHE A 4 -1.03 -13.21 -6.87
C PHE A 4 -1.32 -12.59 -8.23
N SER A 5 -2.54 -12.76 -8.75
CA SER A 5 -2.96 -11.99 -9.92
C SER A 5 -3.13 -10.52 -9.55
N TYR A 6 -2.99 -9.60 -10.51
CA TYR A 6 -3.19 -8.17 -10.23
C TYR A 6 -4.59 -7.88 -9.67
N PHE A 7 -5.60 -8.64 -10.10
CA PHE A 7 -6.95 -8.56 -9.54
C PHE A 7 -6.98 -8.91 -8.05
N GLN A 8 -6.29 -9.99 -7.64
CA GLN A 8 -6.17 -10.36 -6.23
C GLN A 8 -5.40 -9.29 -5.44
N LYS A 9 -4.32 -8.74 -6.00
CA LYS A 9 -3.55 -7.65 -5.37
C LYS A 9 -4.46 -6.43 -5.11
N SER A 10 -5.26 -6.00 -6.09
CA SER A 10 -6.22 -4.91 -5.93
C SER A 10 -7.29 -5.22 -4.86
N LEU A 11 -7.83 -6.44 -4.84
CA LEU A 11 -8.83 -6.84 -3.84
C LEU A 11 -8.26 -6.84 -2.42
N VAL A 12 -7.03 -7.33 -2.24
CA VAL A 12 -6.34 -7.30 -0.94
C VAL A 12 -6.22 -5.88 -0.43
N LEU A 13 -5.83 -4.93 -1.28
CA LEU A 13 -5.73 -3.51 -0.91
C LEU A 13 -7.09 -2.89 -0.57
N LEU A 14 -8.12 -3.15 -1.38
CA LEU A 14 -9.47 -2.66 -1.08
C LEU A 14 -9.98 -3.20 0.26
N PHE A 15 -9.79 -4.50 0.49
CA PHE A 15 -10.20 -5.13 1.74
C PHE A 15 -9.38 -4.63 2.93
N TRP A 16 -8.09 -4.35 2.72
CA TRP A 16 -7.23 -3.80 3.77
C TRP A 16 -7.74 -2.44 4.27
N VAL A 17 -8.27 -1.57 3.39
CA VAL A 17 -8.88 -0.31 3.81
C VAL A 17 -10.05 -0.56 4.77
N LEU A 18 -10.90 -1.55 4.49
CA LEU A 18 -12.02 -1.91 5.36
C LEU A 18 -11.52 -2.43 6.72
N ILE A 19 -10.48 -3.27 6.71
CA ILE A 19 -9.85 -3.75 7.95
C ILE A 19 -9.32 -2.58 8.76
N VAL A 20 -8.60 -1.64 8.14
CA VAL A 20 -8.05 -0.46 8.82
C VAL A 20 -9.18 0.36 9.46
N THR A 21 -10.28 0.61 8.75
CA THR A 21 -11.44 1.30 9.31
C THR A 21 -12.02 0.56 10.51
N ALA A 22 -12.13 -0.77 10.45
CA ALA A 22 -12.60 -1.57 11.57
C ALA A 22 -11.63 -1.53 12.77
N VAL A 23 -10.32 -1.62 12.52
CA VAL A 23 -9.27 -1.54 13.54
C VAL A 23 -9.35 -0.23 14.32
N PHE A 24 -9.46 0.91 13.63
CA PHE A 24 -9.61 2.21 14.29
C PHE A 24 -10.96 2.39 15.01
N ARG A 25 -11.95 1.53 14.74
CA ARG A 25 -13.24 1.55 15.45
C ARG A 25 -13.24 0.69 16.70
N ILE A 26 -12.50 -0.41 16.68
CA ILE A 26 -12.51 -1.44 17.75
C ILE A 26 -11.39 -1.17 18.77
N ILE A 27 -10.23 -0.70 18.32
CA ILE A 27 -9.08 -0.48 19.19
C ILE A 27 -9.10 0.97 19.69
N GLU A 28 -9.26 1.14 20.99
CA GLU A 28 -9.27 2.46 21.65
C GLU A 28 -7.89 3.13 21.57
N ASP A 29 -6.82 2.36 21.75
CA ASP A 29 -5.45 2.83 21.63
C ASP A 29 -5.11 3.15 20.16
N ARG A 30 -5.09 4.45 19.84
CA ARG A 30 -4.76 4.98 18.51
C ARG A 30 -3.33 4.67 18.07
N GLN A 31 -2.41 4.37 18.98
CA GLN A 31 -1.04 3.99 18.67
C GLN A 31 -1.00 2.54 18.18
N ILE A 32 -1.62 1.64 18.92
CA ILE A 32 -1.73 0.23 18.55
C ILE A 32 -2.51 0.08 17.23
N ALA A 33 -3.64 0.79 17.09
CA ALA A 33 -4.43 0.79 15.86
C ALA A 33 -3.60 1.25 14.64
N ALA A 34 -2.82 2.33 14.80
CA ALA A 34 -1.96 2.85 13.74
C ALA A 34 -0.80 1.89 13.40
N LEU A 35 -0.25 1.18 14.39
CA LEU A 35 0.79 0.18 14.16
C LEU A 35 0.25 -0.99 13.33
N ILE A 36 -0.92 -1.53 13.70
CA ILE A 36 -1.57 -2.61 12.96
C ILE A 36 -1.91 -2.16 11.54
N ALA A 37 -2.54 -1.00 11.39
CA ALA A 37 -2.86 -0.44 10.07
C ALA A 37 -1.61 -0.22 9.20
N GLY A 38 -0.59 0.43 9.77
CA GLY A 38 0.67 0.72 9.09
C GLY A 38 1.42 -0.54 8.69
N SER A 39 1.41 -1.58 9.54
CA SER A 39 2.06 -2.86 9.23
C SER A 39 1.54 -3.48 7.93
N GLY A 40 0.22 -3.49 7.69
CA GLY A 40 -0.30 -4.02 6.44
C GLY A 40 -0.04 -3.11 5.24
N PHE A 41 0.00 -1.78 5.42
CA PHE A 41 0.42 -0.86 4.36
C PHE A 41 1.91 -0.99 4.01
N VAL A 42 2.74 -1.55 4.88
CA VAL A 42 4.15 -1.87 4.58
C VAL A 42 4.26 -3.30 4.01
N LEU A 43 3.60 -4.27 4.64
CA LEU A 43 3.71 -5.69 4.29
C LEU A 43 3.11 -6.00 2.92
N TRP A 44 1.86 -5.60 2.65
CA TRP A 44 1.19 -5.97 1.38
C TRP A 44 1.91 -5.40 0.15
N PRO A 45 2.22 -4.09 0.08
CA PRO A 45 2.98 -3.55 -1.05
C PRO A 45 4.40 -4.13 -1.15
N GLY A 46 5.05 -4.41 -0.01
CA GLY A 46 6.36 -5.07 0.01
C GLY A 46 6.31 -6.47 -0.62
N LEU A 47 5.30 -7.27 -0.28
CA LEU A 47 5.06 -8.59 -0.89
C LEU A 47 4.75 -8.47 -2.39
N PHE A 48 3.99 -7.45 -2.80
CA PHE A 48 3.68 -7.24 -4.21
C PHE A 48 4.91 -6.83 -5.02
N LEU A 49 5.77 -5.96 -4.48
CA LEU A 49 7.05 -5.60 -5.08
C LEU A 49 7.95 -6.81 -5.22
N TRP A 50 8.05 -7.64 -4.18
CA TRP A 50 8.85 -8.86 -4.21
C TRP A 50 8.37 -9.83 -5.31
N ASP A 51 7.06 -10.04 -5.41
CA ASP A 51 6.45 -10.88 -6.45
C ASP A 51 6.70 -10.33 -7.87
N GLU A 52 6.64 -9.00 -8.05
CA GLU A 52 6.95 -8.36 -9.34
C GLU A 52 8.43 -8.48 -9.72
N ILE A 53 9.34 -8.20 -8.80
CA ILE A 53 10.78 -8.24 -9.06
C ILE A 53 11.22 -9.66 -9.40
N ARG A 54 10.73 -10.66 -8.65
CA ARG A 54 11.11 -12.07 -8.87
C ARG A 54 10.56 -12.63 -10.18
N SER A 55 9.44 -12.10 -10.67
CA SER A 55 8.78 -12.61 -11.88
C SER A 55 9.24 -11.95 -13.19
N LEU A 56 10.39 -11.24 -13.19
CA LEU A 56 11.02 -10.60 -14.36
C LEU A 56 10.01 -9.78 -15.15
N ASN A 57 9.46 -8.80 -14.44
CA ASN A 57 8.12 -8.28 -14.62
C ASN A 57 7.70 -7.80 -16.03
N ARG A 58 6.38 -7.87 -16.28
CA ARG A 58 5.74 -7.43 -17.54
C ARG A 58 5.32 -5.96 -17.55
N TYR A 59 5.01 -5.34 -16.40
CA TYR A 59 4.43 -4.00 -16.33
C TYR A 59 5.21 -3.06 -15.39
N GLN A 60 6.17 -2.31 -15.94
CA GLN A 60 7.03 -1.40 -15.16
C GLN A 60 6.24 -0.32 -14.39
N PHE A 61 5.12 0.15 -14.95
CA PHE A 61 4.27 1.14 -14.28
C PHE A 61 3.66 0.61 -12.96
N VAL A 62 3.44 -0.71 -12.84
CA VAL A 62 2.98 -1.32 -11.57
C VAL A 62 4.08 -1.25 -10.52
N ILE A 63 5.32 -1.59 -10.90
CA ILE A 63 6.47 -1.49 -9.98
C ILE A 63 6.61 -0.04 -9.52
N GLY A 64 6.61 0.92 -10.45
CA GLY A 64 6.70 2.34 -10.12
C GLY A 64 5.59 2.80 -9.18
N GLY A 65 4.34 2.40 -9.45
CA GLY A 65 3.17 2.73 -8.63
C GLY A 65 3.22 2.15 -7.22
N VAL A 66 3.70 0.92 -7.05
CA VAL A 66 3.85 0.29 -5.73
C VAL A 66 5.07 0.84 -4.99
N LEU A 67 6.20 1.03 -5.69
CA LEU A 67 7.45 1.49 -5.11
C LEU A 67 7.35 2.93 -4.58
N GLN A 68 6.71 3.84 -5.33
CA GLN A 68 6.52 5.21 -4.88
C GLN A 68 5.68 5.28 -3.60
N PHE A 69 4.61 4.48 -3.49
CA PHE A 69 3.78 4.45 -2.29
C PHE A 69 4.57 3.90 -1.11
N TRP A 70 5.30 2.80 -1.34
CA TRP A 70 6.00 2.09 -0.30
C TRP A 70 7.16 2.91 0.29
N VAL A 71 8.01 3.48 -0.56
CA VAL A 71 9.21 4.23 -0.15
C VAL A 71 8.87 5.63 0.36
N LEU A 72 7.94 6.34 -0.28
CA LEU A 72 7.69 7.75 0.07
C LEU A 72 6.68 7.92 1.20
N PHE A 73 5.80 6.94 1.42
CA PHE A 73 4.69 7.08 2.37
C PHE A 73 4.63 5.96 3.39
N ALA A 74 4.44 4.70 2.94
CA ALA A 74 4.16 3.60 3.87
C ALA A 74 5.31 3.38 4.87
N VAL A 75 6.54 3.23 4.38
CA VAL A 75 7.72 3.02 5.23
C VAL A 75 8.01 4.24 6.12
N PRO A 76 8.08 5.49 5.60
CA PRO A 76 8.33 6.67 6.44
C PRO A 76 7.29 6.89 7.54
N ILE A 77 5.99 6.77 7.21
CA ILE A 77 4.90 6.96 8.19
C ILE A 77 4.95 5.87 9.27
N PHE A 78 5.20 4.62 8.87
CA PHE A 78 5.30 3.51 9.81
C PHE A 78 6.52 3.65 10.73
N LEU A 79 7.68 4.00 10.17
CA LEU A 79 8.90 4.25 10.94
C LEU A 79 8.73 5.43 11.90
N LEU A 80 8.14 6.54 11.47
CA LEU A 80 7.80 7.66 12.35
C LEU A 80 6.98 7.19 13.56
N ARG A 81 6.02 6.29 13.33
CA ARG A 81 5.13 5.80 14.38
C ARG A 81 5.84 4.87 15.37
N ILE A 82 6.75 4.04 14.90
CA ILE A 82 7.54 3.15 15.77
C ILE A 82 8.58 3.94 16.56
N LEU A 83 9.33 4.82 15.89
CA LEU A 83 10.45 5.53 16.50
C LEU A 83 10.00 6.61 17.50
N ASN A 84 8.78 7.12 17.36
CA ASN A 84 8.21 8.14 18.24
C ASN A 84 7.01 7.59 19.02
N TRP A 85 7.20 6.44 19.66
CA TRP A 85 6.16 5.83 20.50
C TRP A 85 5.75 6.78 21.63
N GLY A 86 4.45 6.83 21.96
CA GLY A 86 3.94 7.78 22.96
C GLY A 86 3.67 9.20 22.45
N ALA A 87 4.29 9.63 21.35
CA ALA A 87 4.07 10.97 20.80
C ALA A 87 2.76 11.07 19.99
N GLU A 88 2.14 12.25 20.04
CA GLU A 88 0.99 12.55 19.22
C GLU A 88 1.40 12.63 17.73
N PHE A 89 0.70 11.90 16.85
CA PHE A 89 1.12 11.80 15.45
C PHE A 89 1.21 13.17 14.74
N ASN A 90 0.30 14.09 15.08
CA ASN A 90 0.23 15.41 14.45
C ASN A 90 1.39 16.35 14.84
N SER A 91 2.12 16.06 15.92
CA SER A 91 3.31 16.84 16.31
C SER A 91 4.59 16.33 15.65
N LEU A 92 4.54 15.18 14.97
CA LEU A 92 5.70 14.59 14.31
C LEU A 92 5.96 15.21 12.94
N SER A 93 7.23 15.22 12.55
CA SER A 93 7.66 15.55 11.20
C SER A 93 8.74 14.57 10.72
N PHE A 94 8.79 14.33 9.41
CA PHE A 94 9.83 13.54 8.77
C PHE A 94 10.54 14.41 7.73
N ALA A 95 11.85 14.59 7.89
CA ALA A 95 12.66 15.46 7.03
C ALA A 95 12.05 16.88 6.85
N GLY A 96 11.51 17.45 7.93
CA GLY A 96 10.86 18.78 7.91
C GLY A 96 9.42 18.79 7.38
N VAL A 97 8.88 17.67 6.91
CA VAL A 97 7.49 17.55 6.44
C VAL A 97 6.59 17.07 7.58
N PRO A 98 5.50 17.79 7.91
CA PRO A 98 4.56 17.36 8.95
C PRO A 98 3.94 15.99 8.65
N ALA A 99 3.83 15.13 9.66
CA ALA A 99 3.31 13.77 9.49
C ALA A 99 1.85 13.76 9.02
N GLY A 100 1.03 14.71 9.46
CA GLY A 100 -0.34 14.88 8.97
C GLY A 100 -0.41 15.22 7.47
N PHE A 101 0.57 15.97 6.96
CA PHE A 101 0.70 16.25 5.53
C PHE A 101 1.08 14.97 4.77
N LEU A 102 2.10 14.25 5.23
CA LEU A 102 2.50 12.96 4.63
C LEU A 102 1.32 11.98 4.56
N HIS A 103 0.56 11.86 5.65
CA HIS A 103 -0.60 10.97 5.70
C HIS A 103 -1.72 11.39 4.73
N ARG A 104 -1.96 12.70 4.55
CA ARG A 104 -2.95 13.18 3.56
C ARG A 104 -2.55 12.82 2.13
N TYR A 105 -1.28 12.99 1.77
CA TYR A 105 -0.77 12.66 0.44
C TYR A 105 -0.66 11.14 0.22
N ALA A 106 -0.40 10.38 1.28
CA ALA A 106 -0.36 8.92 1.24
C ALA A 106 -1.66 8.32 0.71
N ASN A 107 -2.82 8.91 1.01
CA ASN A 107 -4.11 8.45 0.48
C ASN A 107 -4.18 8.57 -1.06
N GLY A 108 -3.73 9.70 -1.61
CA GLY A 108 -3.68 9.88 -3.06
C GLY A 108 -2.69 8.92 -3.73
N SER A 109 -1.50 8.79 -3.14
CA SER A 109 -0.48 7.83 -3.59
C SER A 109 -0.97 6.38 -3.53
N TYR A 110 -1.75 6.02 -2.51
CA TYR A 110 -2.38 4.72 -2.37
C TYR A 110 -3.38 4.43 -3.49
N LEU A 111 -4.21 5.41 -3.84
CA LEU A 111 -5.15 5.28 -4.95
C LEU A 111 -4.42 5.14 -6.29
N LEU A 112 -3.29 5.82 -6.49
CA LEU A 112 -2.46 5.64 -7.69
C LEU A 112 -1.88 4.22 -7.78
N MET A 113 -1.39 3.67 -6.67
CA MET A 113 -0.94 2.28 -6.59
C MET A 113 -2.09 1.30 -6.94
N LEU A 114 -3.26 1.51 -6.34
CA LEU A 114 -4.44 0.67 -6.60
C LEU A 114 -4.90 0.77 -8.07
N LEU A 115 -4.83 1.96 -8.66
CA LEU A 115 -5.16 2.19 -10.07
C LEU A 115 -4.19 1.45 -10.99
N ALA A 116 -2.88 1.52 -10.73
CA ALA A 116 -1.88 0.80 -11.50
C ALA A 116 -2.15 -0.73 -11.48
N LEU A 117 -2.42 -1.29 -10.29
CA LEU A 117 -2.76 -2.72 -10.17
C LEU A 117 -4.06 -3.06 -10.91
N SER A 118 -5.07 -2.20 -10.84
CA SER A 118 -6.36 -2.43 -11.48
C SER A 118 -6.29 -2.34 -13.01
N ILE A 119 -5.49 -1.41 -13.56
CA ILE A 119 -5.20 -1.32 -14.99
C ILE A 119 -4.49 -2.59 -15.46
N ALA A 120 -3.46 -3.05 -14.73
CA ALA A 120 -2.77 -4.29 -15.08
C ALA A 120 -3.70 -5.51 -15.06
N ALA A 121 -4.59 -5.60 -14.06
CA ALA A 121 -5.61 -6.65 -13.97
C ALA A 121 -6.56 -6.64 -15.18
N TRP A 122 -7.01 -5.45 -15.60
CA TRP A 122 -7.87 -5.29 -16.77
C TRP A 122 -7.16 -5.72 -18.07
N ILE A 123 -5.90 -5.31 -18.27
CA ILE A 123 -5.10 -5.71 -19.43
C ILE A 123 -4.93 -7.24 -19.46
N GLU A 124 -4.59 -7.87 -18.34
CA GLU A 124 -4.46 -9.34 -18.27
C GLU A 124 -5.76 -10.06 -18.60
N ARG A 125 -6.89 -9.55 -18.10
CA ARG A 125 -8.22 -10.14 -18.38
C ARG A 125 -8.56 -10.08 -19.86
N ASN A 126 -8.27 -8.96 -20.52
CA ASN A 126 -8.57 -8.78 -21.94
C ASN A 126 -7.65 -9.60 -22.85
N LYS A 127 -6.35 -9.72 -22.50
CA LYS A 127 -5.42 -10.61 -23.23
C LYS A 127 -5.84 -12.08 -23.18
N LYS A 128 -6.49 -12.54 -22.10
CA LYS A 128 -7.03 -13.90 -21.99
C LYS A 128 -8.30 -14.14 -22.81
N ARG A 129 -9.00 -13.07 -23.21
CA ARG A 129 -10.28 -13.14 -23.94
C ARG A 129 -10.13 -13.12 -25.46
N GLN A 130 -8.98 -12.70 -25.99
CA GLN A 130 -8.70 -12.82 -27.41
C GLN A 130 -8.30 -14.26 -27.71
N PRO A 131 -9.10 -15.04 -28.50
CA PRO A 131 -8.64 -16.34 -28.96
C PRO A 131 -7.37 -16.14 -29.77
N LYS A 132 -6.37 -17.00 -29.54
CA LYS A 132 -5.19 -17.06 -30.42
C LYS A 132 -5.72 -17.44 -31.81
N GLY A 133 -5.74 -16.46 -32.72
CA GLY A 133 -5.94 -16.70 -34.15
C GLY A 133 -4.77 -17.48 -34.71
#